data_AF-A0A0F4GKD0-F1
#
_entry.id   AF-A0A0F4GKD0-F1
#
_cell.length_a   1.000
_cell.length_b   1.000
_cell.length_c   1.000
_cell.angle_alpha   90.00
_cell.angle_beta   90.00
_cell.angle_gamma   90.00
#
_symmetry.space_group_name_H-M   'P 1'
#
loop_
_entity.id
_entity.type
_entity.pdbx_description
1 polymer ?
#
loop_
_entity_poly.entity_id
_entity_poly.type
_entity_poly.pdbx_seq_one_letter_code
_entity_poly.pdbx_strand_id
1 'polypeptide(L)'
;MTAGCSSRTSSQERRPSYEQNGRRWHYELDWASAGVDDVPMLVPKDGTSQSIFGGYAGHPPPVRNKPPASSENFFRSVTNFTSLSLIDRPSPSGPPESGDEILKDYDNMFRTMYNHPPNFDTINIATAYTECKALLHLADMYDALEIVGSRVDHHLLRFGVRLFKQIAKYPPSYLKLGYLARSKTIFTEAMIHVVGQWPLAAPQLRGQVETSVMEIIEDKVDELKEIEEKVESKLWRLNLSTSRGQRVTPASDFLSWLAISLFRQWLAENTTPAPTGILKDDSARPASSTISQQPSTRGPSRSSNHLASQRESSRTQAQQPPPPPPPLNTGRIHRLIGSSDPSAYLNRDELKRFLKSPCSQLGIDLYNRDNLKRFERRVDEVKNLARDVVKPLMRNFLELDLRDFGPAGLGYLTCTRIEARDLPWDE
;
A
#
# COMPACT_ATOMS: atom_id res chain seq x y z
N MET A 1 -50.36 -77.35 -9.66
CA MET A 1 -49.35 -77.44 -8.58
C MET A 1 -49.20 -76.06 -7.94
N THR A 2 -49.65 -75.98 -6.70
CA THR A 2 -49.18 -75.12 -5.57
C THR A 2 -48.43 -73.80 -5.83
N ALA A 3 -49.12 -72.72 -5.45
CA ALA A 3 -48.75 -71.73 -4.41
C ALA A 3 -47.52 -70.81 -4.57
N GLY A 4 -47.71 -69.53 -4.23
CA GLY A 4 -46.63 -68.72 -3.64
C GLY A 4 -46.68 -67.22 -3.87
N CYS A 5 -47.64 -66.51 -3.28
CA CYS A 5 -47.55 -65.07 -3.02
C CYS A 5 -46.39 -64.79 -2.05
N SER A 6 -45.54 -63.79 -2.34
CA SER A 6 -44.80 -63.04 -1.30
C SER A 6 -44.17 -61.76 -1.86
N SER A 7 -44.76 -60.65 -1.46
CA SER A 7 -44.25 -59.29 -1.52
C SER A 7 -42.88 -59.18 -0.87
N ARG A 8 -41.88 -58.61 -1.59
CA ARG A 8 -40.62 -58.17 -0.97
C ARG A 8 -40.60 -56.65 -0.91
N THR A 9 -40.80 -56.21 0.32
CA THR A 9 -40.72 -54.85 0.84
C THR A 9 -39.34 -54.25 0.60
N SER A 10 -39.34 -52.99 0.15
CA SER A 10 -38.19 -52.09 0.13
C SER A 10 -37.57 -51.99 1.54
N SER A 11 -36.34 -52.44 1.68
CA SER A 11 -35.52 -52.22 2.88
C SER A 11 -35.09 -50.76 2.91
N GLN A 12 -35.97 -49.91 3.44
CA GLN A 12 -35.62 -48.55 3.83
C GLN A 12 -34.84 -48.66 5.14
N GLU A 13 -33.51 -48.65 5.02
CA GLU A 13 -32.60 -48.64 6.15
C GLU A 13 -32.85 -47.35 6.95
N ARG A 14 -33.54 -47.52 8.07
CA ARG A 14 -33.99 -46.47 8.98
C ARG A 14 -32.75 -45.82 9.59
N ARG A 15 -32.33 -44.68 9.06
CA ARG A 15 -31.35 -43.80 9.72
C ARG A 15 -31.83 -43.54 11.15
N PRO A 16 -30.97 -43.67 12.17
CA PRO A 16 -31.38 -43.34 13.53
C PRO A 16 -31.71 -41.85 13.58
N SER A 17 -32.99 -41.56 13.81
CA SER A 17 -33.45 -40.23 14.17
C SER A 17 -32.80 -39.88 15.50
N TYR A 18 -31.79 -39.01 15.47
CA TYR A 18 -31.38 -38.29 16.66
C TYR A 18 -32.56 -37.45 17.11
N GLU A 19 -33.36 -37.96 18.05
CA GLU A 19 -34.15 -37.11 18.93
C GLU A 19 -33.15 -36.26 19.72
N GLN A 20 -32.75 -35.13 19.15
CA GLN A 20 -32.10 -34.07 19.90
C GLN A 20 -33.15 -33.53 20.85
N ASN A 21 -33.03 -33.84 22.14
CA ASN A 21 -33.53 -32.97 23.19
C ASN A 21 -33.02 -31.56 22.85
N GLY A 22 -33.88 -30.74 22.26
CA GLY A 22 -33.51 -29.55 21.48
C GLY A 22 -32.95 -28.45 22.35
N ARG A 23 -31.69 -28.60 22.78
CA ARG A 23 -30.89 -27.47 23.27
C ARG A 23 -30.63 -26.57 22.07
N ARG A 24 -31.46 -25.54 21.94
CA ARG A 24 -31.23 -24.45 20.98
C ARG A 24 -30.06 -23.63 21.52
N TRP A 25 -28.94 -23.69 20.82
CA TRP A 25 -27.78 -22.85 21.11
C TRP A 25 -28.15 -21.40 20.81
N HIS A 26 -27.91 -20.52 21.78
CA HIS A 26 -28.12 -19.09 21.65
C HIS A 26 -26.79 -18.38 21.86
N TYR A 27 -26.42 -17.53 20.93
CA TYR A 27 -25.22 -16.71 20.99
C TYR A 27 -25.65 -15.25 20.90
N GLU A 28 -24.99 -14.40 21.68
CA GLU A 28 -25.20 -12.96 21.69
C GLU A 28 -23.85 -12.26 21.54
N LEU A 29 -23.85 -11.10 20.89
CA LEU A 29 -22.66 -10.25 20.82
C LEU A 29 -22.42 -9.62 22.18
N ASP A 30 -21.24 -9.87 22.75
CA ASP A 30 -20.85 -9.31 24.03
C ASP A 30 -20.33 -7.88 23.86
N TRP A 31 -21.25 -6.93 23.77
CA TRP A 31 -20.96 -5.49 23.72
C TRP A 31 -20.38 -4.94 25.02
N ALA A 32 -20.55 -5.63 26.15
CA ALA A 32 -20.12 -5.14 27.45
C ALA A 32 -18.62 -5.42 27.69
N SER A 33 -18.12 -6.54 27.17
CA SER A 33 -16.70 -6.89 27.25
C SER A 33 -15.87 -6.29 26.12
N ALA A 34 -16.50 -5.86 25.02
CA ALA A 34 -15.83 -5.14 23.95
C ALA A 34 -15.45 -3.72 24.41
N GLY A 35 -14.17 -3.35 24.30
CA GLY A 35 -13.75 -1.97 24.42
C GLY A 35 -14.41 -1.08 23.36
N VAL A 36 -14.33 0.25 23.53
CA VAL A 36 -14.98 1.22 22.63
C VAL A 36 -14.56 1.05 21.16
N ASP A 37 -13.36 0.52 20.90
CA ASP A 37 -12.80 0.30 19.58
C ASP A 37 -12.63 -1.20 19.20
N ASP A 38 -13.09 -2.12 20.05
CA ASP A 38 -12.94 -3.57 19.81
C ASP A 38 -14.18 -4.19 19.17
N VAL A 39 -13.97 -5.25 18.38
CA VAL A 39 -15.07 -6.00 17.76
C VAL A 39 -15.69 -6.95 18.81
N PRO A 40 -17.00 -6.84 19.11
CA PRO A 40 -17.65 -7.72 20.08
C PRO A 40 -17.68 -9.15 19.58
N MET A 41 -17.40 -10.10 20.47
CA MET A 41 -17.38 -11.53 20.17
C MET A 41 -18.72 -12.19 20.49
N LEU A 42 -19.05 -13.26 19.77
CA LEU A 42 -20.22 -14.09 20.02
C LEU A 42 -19.96 -14.99 21.23
N VAL A 43 -20.73 -14.78 22.29
CA VAL A 43 -20.64 -15.56 23.52
C VAL A 43 -21.87 -16.45 23.66
N PRO A 44 -21.72 -17.75 24.02
CA PRO A 44 -22.85 -18.62 24.28
C PRO A 44 -23.63 -18.09 25.49
N LYS A 45 -24.93 -17.91 25.32
CA LYS A 45 -25.85 -17.56 26.39
C LYS A 45 -26.63 -18.81 26.75
N ASP A 46 -26.44 -19.29 27.98
CA ASP A 46 -27.22 -20.42 28.47
C ASP A 46 -28.71 -20.11 28.33
N GLY A 47 -29.43 -21.03 27.68
CA GLY A 47 -30.85 -20.92 27.36
C GLY A 47 -31.79 -20.84 28.56
N THR A 48 -31.33 -20.42 29.74
CA THR A 48 -32.16 -20.03 30.88
C THR A 48 -32.73 -18.62 30.68
N SER A 49 -33.18 -18.32 29.47
CA SER A 49 -34.26 -17.34 29.33
C SER A 49 -35.48 -18.04 29.89
N GLN A 50 -35.84 -17.75 31.15
CA GLN A 50 -37.19 -18.01 31.63
C GLN A 50 -38.14 -17.46 30.57
N SER A 51 -38.78 -18.36 29.82
CA SER A 51 -39.86 -17.98 28.93
C SER A 51 -40.83 -17.14 29.74
N ILE A 52 -41.06 -15.89 29.32
CA ILE A 52 -42.07 -14.99 29.88
C ILE A 52 -43.45 -15.68 29.91
N PHE A 53 -43.68 -16.65 29.02
CA PHE A 53 -44.74 -17.64 29.15
C PHE A 53 -44.20 -18.85 29.90
N GLY A 54 -44.37 -18.85 31.22
CA GLY A 54 -43.80 -19.81 32.16
C GLY A 54 -43.81 -21.26 31.66
N GLY A 55 -42.62 -21.84 31.57
CA GLY A 55 -42.41 -23.25 31.28
C GLY A 55 -41.73 -23.94 32.46
N TYR A 56 -42.52 -24.33 33.46
CA TYR A 56 -42.16 -25.48 34.29
C TYR A 56 -42.82 -26.71 33.68
N ALA A 57 -41.99 -27.63 33.20
CA ALA A 57 -42.41 -28.98 32.93
C ALA A 57 -43.02 -29.58 34.21
N GLY A 58 -44.29 -29.99 34.15
CA GLY A 58 -44.78 -31.09 34.99
C GLY A 58 -45.90 -30.84 36.00
N HIS A 59 -46.44 -29.63 36.20
CA HIS A 59 -47.59 -29.45 37.10
C HIS A 59 -48.70 -28.56 36.52
N PRO A 60 -49.99 -28.95 36.64
CA PRO A 60 -51.10 -28.08 36.28
C PRO A 60 -51.14 -26.87 37.23
N PRO A 61 -51.50 -25.67 36.74
CA PRO A 61 -51.48 -24.47 37.55
C PRO A 61 -52.58 -24.54 38.64
N PRO A 62 -52.33 -24.02 39.85
CA PRO A 62 -53.39 -23.89 40.85
C PRO A 62 -54.42 -22.87 40.38
N VAL A 63 -55.69 -23.26 40.40
CA VAL A 63 -56.83 -22.40 40.08
C VAL A 63 -56.88 -21.26 41.11
N ARG A 64 -56.56 -20.03 40.70
CA ARG A 64 -56.63 -18.84 41.56
C ARG A 64 -57.81 -17.96 41.14
N ASN A 65 -58.87 -17.95 41.95
CA ASN A 65 -60.12 -17.21 41.72
C ASN A 65 -60.05 -15.68 42.00
N LYS A 66 -58.91 -15.01 41.77
CA LYS A 66 -58.85 -13.53 41.86
C LYS A 66 -57.87 -12.93 40.85
N PRO A 67 -58.26 -11.92 40.05
CA PRO A 67 -57.34 -11.23 39.16
C PRO A 67 -56.34 -10.38 39.96
N PRO A 68 -55.04 -10.37 39.62
CA PRO A 68 -54.09 -9.43 40.19
C PRO A 68 -54.21 -8.05 39.51
N ALA A 69 -53.90 -7.00 40.28
CA ALA A 69 -53.95 -5.61 39.83
C ALA A 69 -52.89 -5.31 38.75
N SER A 70 -53.29 -4.50 37.77
CA SER A 70 -52.48 -4.01 36.66
C SER A 70 -51.22 -3.28 37.15
N SER A 71 -50.04 -3.82 36.86
CA SER A 71 -48.78 -3.11 37.03
C SER A 71 -48.38 -2.43 35.72
N GLU A 72 -48.46 -1.10 35.68
CA GLU A 72 -48.02 -0.23 34.56
C GLU A 72 -46.53 -0.38 34.21
N ASN A 73 -45.74 -1.05 35.06
CA ASN A 73 -44.30 -1.23 34.86
C ASN A 73 -43.94 -2.34 33.86
N PHE A 74 -44.91 -3.15 33.42
CA PHE A 74 -44.66 -4.22 32.43
C PHE A 74 -44.49 -3.66 31.01
N PHE A 75 -45.17 -2.57 30.66
CA PHE A 75 -45.20 -2.06 29.28
C PHE A 75 -43.98 -1.22 28.87
N ARG A 76 -43.08 -0.87 29.79
CA ARG A 76 -41.86 -0.10 29.44
C ARG A 76 -40.65 -0.95 29.04
N SER A 77 -40.64 -2.24 29.36
CA SER A 77 -39.47 -3.11 29.09
C SER A 77 -39.56 -3.89 27.77
N VAL A 78 -40.65 -3.77 27.01
CA VAL A 78 -40.89 -4.55 25.78
C VAL A 78 -40.87 -3.71 24.50
N THR A 79 -40.51 -2.43 24.56
CA THR A 79 -40.48 -1.56 23.37
C THR A 79 -39.13 -1.53 22.64
N ASN A 80 -38.10 -2.25 23.12
CA ASN A 80 -36.79 -2.32 22.44
C ASN A 80 -36.52 -3.65 21.72
N PHE A 81 -37.47 -4.60 21.71
CA PHE A 81 -37.37 -5.83 20.92
C PHE A 81 -38.29 -5.75 19.71
N THR A 82 -38.04 -4.79 18.82
CA THR A 82 -38.58 -4.89 17.47
C THR A 82 -37.73 -5.89 16.71
N SER A 83 -38.30 -7.07 16.51
CA SER A 83 -37.87 -8.11 15.59
C SER A 83 -37.30 -7.53 14.29
N LEU A 84 -36.01 -7.74 14.06
CA LEU A 84 -35.32 -7.59 12.78
C LEU A 84 -36.01 -8.48 11.73
N SER A 85 -36.98 -7.90 11.05
CA SER A 85 -37.54 -8.44 9.82
C SER A 85 -36.57 -8.07 8.71
N LEU A 86 -35.70 -9.00 8.31
CA LEU A 86 -34.69 -8.81 7.25
C LEU A 86 -35.28 -8.64 5.82
N ILE A 87 -36.52 -8.16 5.69
CA ILE A 87 -37.20 -7.93 4.41
C ILE A 87 -37.88 -6.54 4.40
N ASP A 88 -37.46 -5.58 5.22
CA ASP A 88 -37.89 -4.20 5.04
C ASP A 88 -36.71 -3.26 4.79
N ARG A 89 -36.83 -2.54 3.68
CA ARG A 89 -35.82 -1.65 3.11
C ARG A 89 -35.77 -0.38 3.98
N PRO A 90 -34.63 0.01 4.57
CA PRO A 90 -34.63 1.19 5.44
C PRO A 90 -34.81 2.47 4.62
N SER A 91 -35.74 3.31 5.07
CA SER A 91 -35.81 4.73 4.72
C SER A 91 -34.51 5.44 5.15
N PRO A 92 -33.94 6.36 4.34
CA PRO A 92 -32.64 6.96 4.62
C PRO A 92 -32.82 8.24 5.45
N SER A 93 -32.67 8.17 6.78
CA SER A 93 -32.68 9.41 7.59
C SER A 93 -31.90 9.34 8.91
N GLY A 94 -30.81 8.59 8.97
CA GLY A 94 -29.82 8.66 10.04
C GLY A 94 -28.44 8.21 9.55
N PRO A 95 -27.32 8.76 10.08
CA PRO A 95 -26.03 8.12 9.89
C PRO A 95 -26.08 6.69 10.48
N PRO A 96 -25.45 5.70 9.83
CA PRO A 96 -25.40 4.33 10.34
C PRO A 96 -24.79 4.32 11.75
N GLU A 97 -25.41 3.61 12.68
CA GLU A 97 -24.83 3.40 14.01
C GLU A 97 -23.72 2.34 13.90
N SER A 98 -22.64 2.48 14.69
CA SER A 98 -21.50 1.55 14.63
C SER A 98 -21.88 0.07 14.82
N GLY A 99 -22.98 -0.19 15.52
CA GLY A 99 -23.53 -1.54 15.70
C GLY A 99 -24.05 -2.17 14.40
N ASP A 100 -24.59 -1.38 13.47
CA ASP A 100 -25.13 -1.88 12.20
C ASP A 100 -24.02 -2.37 11.27
N GLU A 101 -22.85 -1.72 11.29
CA GLU A 101 -21.67 -2.11 10.51
C GLU A 101 -21.12 -3.46 10.98
N ILE A 102 -20.98 -3.64 12.31
CA ILE A 102 -20.52 -4.92 12.91
C ILE A 102 -21.51 -6.04 12.59
N LEU A 103 -22.81 -5.81 12.70
CA LEU A 103 -23.84 -6.81 12.36
C LEU A 103 -23.77 -7.20 10.88
N LYS A 104 -23.49 -6.25 9.98
CA LYS A 104 -23.26 -6.52 8.56
C LYS A 104 -22.00 -7.36 8.34
N ASP A 105 -20.92 -7.13 9.08
CA ASP A 105 -19.70 -7.93 8.98
C ASP A 105 -19.94 -9.38 9.44
N TYR A 106 -20.67 -9.58 10.54
CA TYR A 106 -21.12 -10.91 10.97
C TYR A 106 -22.02 -11.60 9.93
N ASP A 107 -22.99 -10.88 9.35
CA ASP A 107 -23.82 -11.41 8.27
C ASP A 107 -22.96 -11.84 7.07
N ASN A 108 -21.98 -11.02 6.67
CA ASN A 108 -21.04 -11.34 5.60
C ASN A 108 -20.13 -12.53 5.92
N MET A 109 -19.69 -12.68 7.17
CA MET A 109 -18.91 -13.83 7.62
C MET A 109 -19.74 -15.12 7.50
N PHE A 110 -20.96 -15.12 8.03
CA PHE A 110 -21.85 -16.28 7.94
C PHE A 110 -22.24 -16.58 6.49
N ARG A 111 -22.57 -15.58 5.67
CA ARG A 111 -22.78 -15.77 4.23
C ARG A 111 -21.62 -16.54 3.61
N THR A 112 -20.40 -16.09 3.87
CA THR A 112 -19.20 -16.71 3.32
C THR A 112 -19.03 -18.15 3.79
N MET A 113 -19.23 -18.43 5.08
CA MET A 113 -19.20 -19.80 5.64
C MET A 113 -20.27 -20.73 5.03
N TYR A 114 -21.46 -20.20 4.73
CA TYR A 114 -22.54 -20.91 4.04
C TYR A 114 -22.45 -20.82 2.51
N ASN A 115 -21.27 -20.46 1.97
CA ASN A 115 -20.98 -20.38 0.54
C ASN A 115 -21.83 -19.34 -0.24
N HIS A 116 -22.47 -18.41 0.45
CA HIS A 116 -23.12 -17.23 -0.13
C HIS A 116 -22.11 -16.09 -0.35
N PRO A 117 -22.31 -15.23 -1.38
CA PRO A 117 -21.45 -14.08 -1.59
C PRO A 117 -21.63 -13.04 -0.47
N PRO A 118 -20.54 -12.46 0.06
CA PRO A 118 -20.63 -11.29 0.94
C PRO A 118 -21.13 -10.07 0.18
N ASN A 119 -21.83 -9.18 0.88
CA ASN A 119 -22.42 -7.97 0.35
C ASN A 119 -21.44 -6.79 0.45
N PHE A 120 -20.48 -6.76 -0.48
CA PHE A 120 -19.49 -5.70 -0.62
C PHE A 120 -19.86 -4.69 -1.72
N ASP A 121 -19.39 -3.45 -1.58
CA ASP A 121 -19.49 -2.42 -2.61
C ASP A 121 -18.71 -2.84 -3.87
N THR A 122 -19.37 -2.82 -5.04
CA THR A 122 -18.76 -3.23 -6.32
C THR A 122 -18.28 -2.05 -7.18
N ILE A 123 -18.51 -0.82 -6.73
CA ILE A 123 -18.29 0.42 -7.47
C ILE A 123 -17.17 1.23 -6.82
N ASN A 124 -17.27 1.47 -5.51
CA ASN A 124 -16.34 2.29 -4.75
C ASN A 124 -15.30 1.42 -4.04
N ILE A 125 -14.07 1.43 -4.57
CA ILE A 125 -12.96 0.66 -4.02
C ILE A 125 -12.55 1.07 -2.61
N ALA A 126 -12.75 2.33 -2.21
CA ALA A 126 -12.42 2.77 -0.86
C ALA A 126 -13.38 2.16 0.17
N THR A 127 -14.68 2.14 -0.15
CA THR A 127 -15.71 1.49 0.66
C THR A 127 -15.53 -0.02 0.67
N ALA A 128 -15.28 -0.62 -0.50
CA ALA A 128 -15.01 -2.06 -0.60
C ALA A 128 -13.78 -2.46 0.23
N TYR A 129 -12.72 -1.65 0.21
CA TYR A 129 -11.52 -1.86 1.02
C TYR A 129 -11.85 -1.87 2.52
N THR A 130 -12.61 -0.88 3.01
CA THR A 130 -12.99 -0.82 4.44
C THR A 130 -13.84 -2.01 4.86
N GLU A 131 -14.82 -2.40 4.03
CA GLU A 131 -15.68 -3.57 4.29
C GLU A 131 -14.90 -4.88 4.27
N CYS A 132 -14.02 -5.07 3.28
CA CYS A 132 -13.16 -6.25 3.19
C CYS A 132 -12.20 -6.33 4.39
N LYS A 133 -11.61 -5.19 4.78
CA LYS A 133 -10.72 -5.12 5.94
C LYS A 133 -11.45 -5.51 7.22
N ALA A 134 -12.66 -4.97 7.45
CA ALA A 134 -13.45 -5.29 8.64
C ALA A 134 -13.81 -6.78 8.69
N LEU A 135 -14.28 -7.35 7.56
CA LEU A 135 -14.59 -8.77 7.48
C LEU A 135 -13.36 -9.67 7.71
N LEU A 136 -12.19 -9.31 7.17
CA LEU A 136 -10.96 -10.06 7.38
C LEU A 136 -10.50 -10.03 8.83
N HIS A 137 -10.57 -8.88 9.51
CA HIS A 137 -10.26 -8.81 10.94
C HIS A 137 -11.21 -9.65 11.77
N LEU A 138 -12.50 -9.61 11.47
CA LEU A 138 -13.48 -10.48 12.13
C LEU A 138 -13.14 -11.95 11.88
N ALA A 139 -12.84 -12.33 10.64
CA ALA A 139 -12.49 -13.71 10.29
C ALA A 139 -11.21 -14.20 10.97
N ASP A 140 -10.20 -13.33 11.15
CA ASP A 140 -8.97 -13.64 11.89
C ASP A 140 -9.27 -14.02 13.35
N MET A 141 -10.16 -13.28 14.02
CA MET A 141 -10.57 -13.57 15.40
C MET A 141 -11.24 -14.95 15.57
N TYR A 142 -11.85 -15.48 14.50
CA TYR A 142 -12.51 -16.78 14.47
C TYR A 142 -11.72 -17.87 13.73
N ASP A 143 -10.46 -17.61 13.36
CA ASP A 143 -9.62 -18.51 12.56
C ASP A 143 -10.30 -18.98 11.26
N ALA A 144 -10.99 -18.04 10.59
CA ALA A 144 -11.82 -18.29 9.40
C ALA A 144 -11.24 -17.65 8.12
N LEU A 145 -9.98 -17.21 8.15
CA LEU A 145 -9.33 -16.51 7.03
C LEU A 145 -9.26 -17.37 5.75
N GLU A 146 -9.14 -18.69 5.85
CA GLU A 146 -9.07 -19.56 4.67
C GLU A 146 -10.35 -19.50 3.82
N ILE A 147 -11.50 -19.39 4.50
CA ILE A 147 -12.81 -19.35 3.87
C ILE A 147 -13.11 -17.94 3.37
N VAL A 148 -12.85 -16.94 4.22
CA VAL A 148 -13.19 -15.54 3.96
C VAL A 148 -12.23 -14.88 2.98
N GLY A 149 -10.93 -15.15 3.12
CA GLY A 149 -9.86 -14.56 2.32
C GLY A 149 -10.06 -14.78 0.82
N SER A 150 -10.42 -16.01 0.40
CA SER A 150 -10.71 -16.32 -1.00
C SER A 150 -11.86 -15.49 -1.59
N ARG A 151 -12.92 -15.23 -0.80
CA ARG A 151 -14.04 -14.40 -1.25
C ARG A 151 -13.66 -12.92 -1.36
N VAL A 152 -12.86 -12.43 -0.43
CA VAL A 152 -12.34 -11.06 -0.43
C VAL A 152 -11.39 -10.83 -1.61
N ASP A 153 -10.46 -11.76 -1.84
CA ASP A 153 -9.54 -11.73 -2.98
C ASP A 153 -10.30 -11.63 -4.31
N HIS A 154 -11.24 -12.55 -4.54
CA HIS A 154 -12.03 -12.53 -5.76
C HIS A 154 -12.84 -11.24 -5.91
N HIS A 155 -13.41 -10.71 -4.83
CA HIS A 155 -14.13 -9.44 -4.89
C HIS A 155 -13.22 -8.27 -5.30
N LEU A 156 -12.05 -8.13 -4.66
CA LEU A 156 -11.13 -7.03 -4.91
C LEU A 156 -10.52 -7.10 -6.31
N LEU A 157 -10.12 -8.29 -6.77
CA LEU A 157 -9.52 -8.46 -8.10
C LEU A 157 -10.47 -8.08 -9.24
N ARG A 158 -11.80 -8.06 -9.02
CA ARG A 158 -12.78 -7.57 -10.01
C ARG A 158 -12.66 -6.08 -10.32
N PHE A 159 -12.04 -5.28 -9.44
CA PHE A 159 -11.73 -3.87 -9.76
C PHE A 159 -10.62 -3.73 -10.82
N GLY A 160 -9.86 -4.80 -11.09
CA GLY A 160 -8.82 -4.84 -12.11
C GLY A 160 -7.78 -3.74 -11.94
N VAL A 161 -7.46 -3.03 -13.02
CA VAL A 161 -6.45 -1.95 -13.03
C VAL A 161 -6.70 -0.85 -11.99
N ARG A 162 -7.97 -0.59 -11.61
CA ARG A 162 -8.31 0.39 -10.57
C ARG A 162 -7.76 -0.02 -9.20
N LEU A 163 -7.70 -1.32 -8.91
CA LEU A 163 -7.11 -1.86 -7.69
C LEU A 163 -5.61 -1.62 -7.66
N PHE A 164 -4.89 -2.00 -8.71
CA PHE A 164 -3.43 -1.85 -8.75
C PHE A 164 -2.99 -0.38 -8.61
N LYS A 165 -3.76 0.55 -9.17
CA LYS A 165 -3.56 2.00 -8.94
C LYS A 165 -3.76 2.41 -7.48
N GLN A 166 -4.72 1.82 -6.77
CA GLN A 166 -4.91 2.06 -5.33
C GLN A 166 -3.80 1.42 -4.49
N ILE A 167 -3.35 0.22 -4.85
CA ILE A 167 -2.23 -0.44 -4.17
C ILE A 167 -0.97 0.43 -4.25
N ALA A 168 -0.64 0.96 -5.43
CA ALA A 168 0.50 1.87 -5.60
C ALA A 168 0.39 3.17 -4.76
N LYS A 169 -0.84 3.61 -4.45
CA LYS A 169 -1.10 4.80 -3.63
C LYS A 169 -1.02 4.51 -2.13
N TYR A 170 -1.40 3.31 -1.69
CA TYR A 170 -1.40 2.91 -0.28
C TYR A 170 -0.75 1.53 -0.05
N PRO A 171 0.53 1.31 -0.40
CA PRO A 171 1.11 -0.04 -0.39
C PRO A 171 1.07 -0.73 0.98
N PRO A 172 1.45 -0.08 2.11
CA PRO A 172 1.43 -0.73 3.42
C PRO A 172 0.05 -1.23 3.86
N SER A 173 -1.00 -0.51 3.47
CA SER A 173 -2.39 -0.86 3.78
C SER A 173 -2.84 -2.10 3.01
N TYR A 174 -2.56 -2.13 1.70
CA TYR A 174 -2.89 -3.29 0.86
C TYR A 174 -1.98 -4.49 1.10
N LEU A 175 -0.77 -4.31 1.61
CA LEU A 175 0.09 -5.41 2.02
C LEU A 175 -0.54 -6.20 3.19
N LYS A 176 -1.01 -5.50 4.22
CA LYS A 176 -1.73 -6.10 5.36
C LYS A 176 -3.01 -6.81 4.91
N LEU A 177 -3.79 -6.14 4.06
CA LEU A 177 -5.02 -6.70 3.51
C LEU A 177 -4.74 -7.97 2.68
N GLY A 178 -3.74 -7.92 1.80
CA GLY A 178 -3.33 -9.04 0.96
C GLY A 178 -2.83 -10.23 1.79
N TYR A 179 -2.12 -9.96 2.90
CA TYR A 179 -1.69 -10.97 3.85
C TYR A 179 -2.88 -11.67 4.53
N LEU A 180 -3.80 -10.92 5.13
CA LEU A 180 -4.99 -11.48 5.78
C LEU A 180 -5.89 -12.24 4.78
N ALA A 181 -6.05 -11.71 3.57
CA ALA A 181 -6.82 -12.38 2.52
C ALA A 181 -6.12 -13.61 1.91
N ARG A 182 -4.84 -13.84 2.23
CA ARG A 182 -3.95 -14.79 1.54
C ARG A 182 -3.96 -14.60 0.02
N SER A 183 -4.10 -13.36 -0.44
CA SER A 183 -4.13 -13.00 -1.85
C SER A 183 -2.72 -12.86 -2.39
N LYS A 184 -2.27 -13.85 -3.17
CA LYS A 184 -0.96 -13.81 -3.84
C LYS A 184 -0.77 -12.56 -4.68
N THR A 185 -1.78 -12.18 -5.46
CA THR A 185 -1.69 -11.05 -6.41
C THR A 185 -1.61 -9.72 -5.68
N ILE A 186 -2.49 -9.47 -4.70
CA ILE A 186 -2.53 -8.21 -3.95
C ILE A 186 -1.28 -8.07 -3.09
N PHE A 187 -0.87 -9.16 -2.43
CA PHE A 187 0.34 -9.18 -1.60
C PHE A 187 1.60 -8.92 -2.44
N THR A 188 1.76 -9.61 -3.57
CA THR A 188 2.93 -9.44 -4.45
C THR A 188 3.02 -8.01 -4.97
N GLU A 189 1.91 -7.46 -5.49
CA GLU A 189 1.87 -6.08 -5.97
C GLU A 189 2.26 -5.10 -4.86
N ALA A 190 1.65 -5.21 -3.68
CA ALA A 190 1.93 -4.33 -2.55
C ALA A 190 3.37 -4.46 -2.04
N MET A 191 3.91 -5.68 -1.98
CA MET A 191 5.26 -5.97 -1.52
C MET A 191 6.31 -5.29 -2.40
N ILE A 192 6.15 -5.36 -3.74
CA ILE A 192 7.08 -4.71 -4.67
C ILE A 192 7.12 -3.19 -4.45
N HIS A 193 5.95 -2.56 -4.25
CA HIS A 193 5.88 -1.13 -3.95
C HIS A 193 6.51 -0.79 -2.60
N VAL A 194 6.28 -1.60 -1.56
CA VAL A 194 6.86 -1.40 -0.22
C VAL A 194 8.38 -1.48 -0.26
N VAL A 195 8.94 -2.51 -0.90
CA VAL A 195 10.38 -2.71 -1.04
C VAL A 195 11.00 -1.57 -1.84
N GLY A 196 10.40 -1.18 -2.97
CA GLY A 196 10.89 -0.07 -3.79
C GLY A 196 10.87 1.28 -3.08
N GLN A 197 9.94 1.49 -2.14
CA GLN A 197 9.81 2.73 -1.37
C GLN A 197 10.60 2.70 -0.05
N TRP A 198 11.39 1.67 0.22
CA TRP A 198 12.15 1.60 1.47
C TRP A 198 13.21 2.71 1.56
N PRO A 199 13.43 3.36 2.72
CA PRO A 199 12.83 3.13 4.04
C PRO A 199 11.56 3.97 4.32
N LEU A 200 11.01 4.69 3.34
CA LEU A 200 9.85 5.57 3.53
C LEU A 200 8.60 4.80 3.98
N ALA A 201 8.44 3.55 3.54
CA ALA A 201 7.32 2.67 3.92
C ALA A 201 7.47 2.08 5.34
N ALA A 202 8.68 2.05 5.91
CA ALA A 202 8.99 1.34 7.16
C ALA A 202 8.14 1.77 8.38
N PRO A 203 7.91 3.08 8.63
CA PRO A 203 7.17 3.52 9.82
C PRO A 203 5.72 3.03 9.88
N GLN A 204 5.09 2.71 8.75
CA GLN A 204 3.70 2.22 8.70
C GLN A 204 3.58 0.70 8.89
N LEU A 205 4.71 -0.02 8.84
CA LEU A 205 4.77 -1.47 8.88
C LEU A 205 5.37 -1.98 10.19
N ARG A 206 6.38 -1.31 10.72
CA ARG A 206 7.04 -1.72 11.98
C ARG A 206 6.03 -1.83 13.12
N GLY A 207 5.95 -3.01 13.72
CA GLY A 207 5.02 -3.32 14.81
C GLY A 207 3.55 -3.44 14.41
N GLN A 208 3.24 -3.41 13.11
CA GLN A 208 1.87 -3.53 12.58
C GLN A 208 1.68 -4.68 11.60
N VAL A 209 2.75 -5.40 11.24
CA VAL A 209 2.71 -6.62 10.44
C VAL A 209 3.34 -7.76 11.22
N GLU A 210 3.01 -8.98 10.84
CA GLU A 210 3.58 -10.18 11.41
C GLU A 210 5.09 -10.27 11.10
N THR A 211 5.85 -10.92 12.00
CA THR A 211 7.31 -10.93 11.98
C THR A 211 7.87 -11.57 10.71
N SER A 212 7.32 -12.70 10.25
CA SER A 212 7.76 -13.34 9.00
C SER A 212 7.59 -12.42 7.79
N VAL A 213 6.50 -11.62 7.73
CA VAL A 213 6.31 -10.63 6.66
C VAL A 213 7.38 -9.55 6.70
N MET A 214 7.77 -9.10 7.90
CA MET A 214 8.83 -8.12 8.08
C MET A 214 10.19 -8.67 7.65
N GLU A 215 10.50 -9.92 8.01
CA GLU A 215 11.74 -10.60 7.60
C GLU A 215 11.83 -10.70 6.07
N ILE A 216 10.74 -11.08 5.40
CA ILE A 216 10.67 -11.12 3.92
C ILE A 216 10.92 -9.73 3.33
N ILE A 217 10.36 -8.66 3.91
CA ILE A 217 10.60 -7.29 3.44
C ILE A 217 12.09 -6.94 3.54
N GLU A 218 12.71 -7.20 4.69
CA GLU A 218 14.11 -6.88 4.94
C GLU A 218 15.04 -7.63 3.98
N ASP A 219 14.80 -8.93 3.78
CA ASP A 219 15.53 -9.75 2.82
C ASP A 219 15.40 -9.20 1.39
N LYS A 220 14.17 -8.85 0.95
CA LYS A 220 13.95 -8.29 -0.40
C LYS A 220 14.53 -6.89 -0.58
N VAL A 221 14.55 -6.10 0.49
CA VAL A 221 15.20 -4.78 0.50
C VAL A 221 16.71 -4.95 0.32
N ASP A 222 17.32 -5.91 0.99
CA ASP A 222 18.75 -6.15 0.87
C ASP A 222 19.13 -6.78 -0.48
N GLU A 223 18.31 -7.69 -1.02
CA GLU A 223 18.43 -8.17 -2.41
C GLU A 223 18.40 -6.99 -3.41
N LEU A 224 17.46 -6.05 -3.25
CA LEU A 224 17.35 -4.89 -4.14
C LEU A 224 18.59 -4.00 -4.06
N LYS A 225 19.07 -3.70 -2.85
CA LYS A 225 20.30 -2.91 -2.64
C LYS A 225 21.51 -3.58 -3.26
N GLU A 226 21.67 -4.90 -3.14
CA GLU A 226 22.79 -5.61 -3.77
C GLU A 226 22.78 -5.42 -5.29
N ILE A 227 21.60 -5.48 -5.93
CA ILE A 227 21.47 -5.25 -7.37
C ILE A 227 21.80 -3.78 -7.71
N GLU A 228 21.32 -2.81 -6.94
CA GLU A 228 21.65 -1.39 -7.10
C GLU A 228 23.16 -1.17 -7.02
N GLU A 229 23.80 -1.61 -5.93
CA GLU A 229 25.25 -1.47 -5.72
C GLU A 229 26.04 -2.12 -6.86
N LYS A 230 25.65 -3.31 -7.31
CA LYS A 230 26.29 -4.00 -8.44
C LYS A 230 26.16 -3.22 -9.74
N VAL A 231 25.00 -2.59 -9.98
CA VAL A 231 24.75 -1.76 -11.16
C VAL A 231 25.55 -0.47 -11.08
N GLU A 232 25.53 0.24 -9.96
CA GLU A 232 26.31 1.46 -9.75
C GLU A 232 27.81 1.20 -9.92
N SER A 233 28.31 0.13 -9.30
CA SER A 233 29.70 -0.30 -9.37
C SER A 233 30.11 -0.60 -10.83
N LYS A 234 29.21 -1.16 -11.64
CA LYS A 234 29.43 -1.35 -13.09
C LYS A 234 29.37 -0.04 -13.87
N LEU A 235 28.42 0.85 -13.58
CA LEU A 235 28.30 2.16 -14.22
C LEU A 235 29.58 2.99 -14.05
N TRP A 236 30.13 3.02 -12.83
CA TRP A 236 31.38 3.72 -12.54
C TRP A 236 32.60 3.11 -13.26
N ARG A 237 32.63 1.79 -13.44
CA ARG A 237 33.67 1.07 -14.18
C ARG A 237 33.48 1.05 -15.70
N LEU A 238 32.42 1.65 -16.24
CA LEU A 238 32.21 1.75 -17.68
C LEU A 238 33.42 2.42 -18.34
N ASN A 239 33.84 1.84 -19.47
CA ASN A 239 34.91 2.34 -20.31
C ASN A 239 34.60 2.02 -21.77
N LEU A 240 35.07 2.90 -22.66
CA LEU A 240 35.14 2.62 -24.08
C LEU A 240 36.45 1.90 -24.40
N SER A 241 36.43 1.11 -25.47
CA SER A 241 37.62 0.43 -26.00
C SER A 241 38.02 1.04 -27.33
N THR A 242 39.32 1.16 -27.53
CA THR A 242 39.91 1.48 -28.83
C THR A 242 39.68 0.34 -29.84
N SER A 243 39.96 0.57 -31.13
CA SER A 243 39.92 -0.49 -32.15
C SER A 243 40.82 -1.69 -31.85
N ARG A 244 41.83 -1.51 -31.00
CA ARG A 244 42.74 -2.57 -30.51
C ARG A 244 42.24 -3.28 -29.25
N GLY A 245 41.02 -2.98 -28.78
CA GLY A 245 40.44 -3.54 -27.56
C GLY A 245 40.97 -2.94 -26.25
N GLN A 246 41.99 -2.07 -26.31
CA GLN A 246 42.55 -1.41 -25.12
C GLN A 246 41.61 -0.33 -24.58
N ARG A 247 41.59 -0.15 -23.25
CA ARG A 247 40.81 0.90 -22.59
C ARG A 247 41.25 2.28 -23.07
N VAL A 248 40.28 3.14 -23.31
CA VAL A 248 40.54 4.52 -23.70
C VAL A 248 41.19 5.30 -22.55
N THR A 249 42.32 5.93 -22.87
CA THR A 249 43.07 6.88 -22.03
C THR A 249 43.20 8.23 -22.75
N PRO A 250 43.52 9.33 -22.04
CA PRO A 250 43.74 10.64 -22.66
C PRO A 250 44.76 10.61 -23.81
N ALA A 251 45.79 9.77 -23.69
CA ALA A 251 46.85 9.64 -24.69
C ALA A 251 46.44 8.81 -25.93
N SER A 252 45.44 7.94 -25.81
CA SER A 252 45.02 7.03 -26.88
C SER A 252 43.88 7.61 -27.74
N ASP A 253 42.81 8.07 -27.10
CA ASP A 253 41.66 8.70 -27.75
C ASP A 253 41.05 9.70 -26.78
N PHE A 254 41.55 10.94 -26.85
CA PHE A 254 41.17 12.01 -25.94
C PHE A 254 39.67 12.33 -25.98
N LEU A 255 39.03 12.23 -27.15
CA LEU A 255 37.62 12.57 -27.31
C LEU A 255 36.70 11.50 -26.70
N SER A 256 37.04 10.23 -26.89
CA SER A 256 36.35 9.11 -26.22
C SER A 256 36.57 9.15 -24.71
N TRP A 257 37.77 9.54 -24.26
CA TRP A 257 38.05 9.73 -22.84
C TRP A 257 37.18 10.83 -22.23
N LEU A 258 37.06 11.97 -22.92
CA LEU A 258 36.18 13.07 -22.51
C LEU A 258 34.72 12.63 -22.40
N ALA A 259 34.24 11.76 -23.29
CA ALA A 259 32.85 11.29 -23.27
C ALA A 259 32.57 10.45 -22.00
N ILE A 260 33.50 9.57 -21.61
CA ILE A 260 33.42 8.81 -20.36
C ILE A 260 33.51 9.74 -19.15
N SER A 261 34.42 10.71 -19.17
CA SER A 261 34.58 11.67 -18.08
C SER A 261 33.33 12.51 -17.86
N LEU A 262 32.71 13.01 -18.94
CA LEU A 262 31.44 13.74 -18.88
C LEU A 262 30.31 12.86 -18.34
N PHE A 263 30.20 11.61 -18.81
CA PHE A 263 29.20 10.68 -18.29
C PHE A 263 29.37 10.41 -16.79
N ARG A 264 30.61 10.19 -16.33
CA ARG A 264 30.90 9.98 -14.90
C ARG A 264 30.60 11.22 -14.07
N GLN A 265 30.91 12.42 -14.58
CA GLN A 265 30.53 13.67 -13.93
C GLN A 265 29.01 13.77 -13.79
N TRP A 266 28.28 13.57 -14.90
CA TRP A 266 26.82 13.59 -14.90
C TRP A 266 26.24 12.56 -13.93
N LEU A 267 26.79 11.34 -13.89
CA LEU A 267 26.38 10.30 -12.95
C LEU A 267 26.58 10.77 -11.51
N ALA A 268 27.77 11.28 -11.18
CA ALA A 268 28.08 11.80 -9.85
C ALA A 268 27.10 12.87 -9.39
N GLU A 269 26.79 13.82 -10.26
CA GLU A 269 25.88 14.95 -9.98
C GLU A 269 24.43 14.49 -9.75
N ASN A 270 24.04 13.33 -10.28
CA ASN A 270 22.68 12.81 -10.18
C ASN A 270 22.50 11.71 -9.12
N THR A 271 23.57 11.02 -8.72
CA THR A 271 23.51 9.91 -7.73
C THR A 271 24.11 10.27 -6.38
N THR A 272 24.94 11.31 -6.29
CA THR A 272 25.58 11.74 -5.04
C THR A 272 24.84 12.94 -4.46
N PRO A 273 24.46 12.95 -3.17
CA PRO A 273 23.85 14.11 -2.55
C PRO A 273 24.80 15.31 -2.63
N ALA A 274 24.26 16.51 -2.83
CA ALA A 274 25.07 17.71 -2.77
C ALA A 274 25.80 17.75 -1.42
N PRO A 275 27.12 18.05 -1.39
CA PRO A 275 27.83 18.22 -0.13
C PRO A 275 27.08 19.23 0.73
N THR A 276 26.72 18.84 1.95
CA THR A 276 26.16 19.80 2.92
C THR A 276 27.19 20.87 3.14
N GLY A 277 26.93 22.08 2.63
CA GLY A 277 27.83 23.22 2.79
C GLY A 277 28.12 23.43 4.27
N ILE A 278 29.39 23.31 4.66
CA ILE A 278 29.85 23.55 6.04
C ILE A 278 29.77 25.06 6.37
N LEU A 279 29.63 25.91 5.36
CA LEU A 279 29.52 27.35 5.51
C LEU A 279 28.06 27.78 5.35
N LYS A 280 27.52 28.34 6.44
CA LYS A 280 26.24 29.02 6.50
C LYS A 280 26.32 30.30 5.67
N ASP A 281 26.03 30.22 4.38
CA ASP A 281 25.83 31.42 3.56
C ASP A 281 24.42 31.98 3.79
N ASP A 282 24.32 33.03 4.60
CA ASP A 282 23.10 33.83 4.86
C ASP A 282 22.68 34.66 3.61
N SER A 283 22.89 34.15 2.38
CA SER A 283 22.70 34.94 1.15
C SER A 283 22.30 34.11 -0.06
N ALA A 284 21.40 33.14 0.09
CA ALA A 284 20.73 32.51 -1.06
C ALA A 284 19.24 32.88 -1.06
N ARG A 285 18.90 33.93 -1.82
CA ARG A 285 17.52 34.24 -2.21
C ARG A 285 16.93 33.04 -2.96
N PRO A 286 15.71 32.58 -2.65
CA PRO A 286 15.05 31.55 -3.44
C PRO A 286 14.68 32.11 -4.81
N ALA A 287 15.06 31.40 -5.88
CA ALA A 287 14.56 31.63 -7.21
C ALA A 287 13.04 31.35 -7.21
N SER A 288 12.26 32.41 -7.36
CA SER A 288 10.80 32.35 -7.37
C SER A 288 10.33 31.77 -8.71
N SER A 289 9.69 30.60 -8.64
CA SER A 289 8.88 30.03 -9.71
C SER A 289 7.68 30.93 -9.98
N THR A 290 7.63 31.49 -11.20
CA THR A 290 6.53 32.31 -11.70
C THR A 290 5.25 31.49 -11.82
N ILE A 291 4.27 31.73 -10.93
CA ILE A 291 2.86 31.42 -11.16
C ILE A 291 2.04 32.68 -10.87
N SER A 292 1.29 33.06 -11.88
CA SER A 292 0.34 34.16 -12.00
C SER A 292 -0.80 34.11 -10.98
N GLN A 293 -1.07 35.25 -10.30
CA GLN A 293 -2.42 35.66 -9.87
C GLN A 293 -2.47 37.16 -9.51
N GLN A 294 -3.66 37.73 -9.72
CA GLN A 294 -4.06 39.14 -9.89
C GLN A 294 -3.90 40.07 -8.66
N PRO A 295 -3.99 41.41 -8.84
CA PRO A 295 -3.78 42.40 -7.78
C PRO A 295 -5.10 42.80 -7.08
N SER A 296 -5.05 42.91 -5.75
CA SER A 296 -6.07 43.55 -4.93
C SER A 296 -5.44 44.61 -4.02
N THR A 297 -6.17 45.70 -3.87
CA THR A 297 -5.77 47.06 -3.49
C THR A 297 -5.72 47.37 -1.99
N ARG A 298 -5.08 48.52 -1.65
CA ARG A 298 -5.13 49.36 -0.41
C ARG A 298 -4.26 48.86 0.77
N GLY A 299 -3.51 49.69 1.51
CA GLY A 299 -3.29 51.14 1.58
C GLY A 299 -2.26 51.42 2.71
N PRO A 300 -1.70 52.64 2.86
CA PRO A 300 -0.58 52.91 3.77
C PRO A 300 -1.00 53.65 5.05
N SER A 301 -0.39 53.34 6.19
CA SER A 301 -0.26 54.22 7.38
C SER A 301 0.70 53.57 8.39
N ARG A 302 1.87 54.16 8.65
CA ARG A 302 2.18 55.25 9.59
C ARG A 302 2.45 54.76 11.03
N SER A 303 3.73 54.89 11.40
CA SER A 303 4.26 55.46 12.64
C SER A 303 3.63 55.05 13.99
N SER A 304 4.44 54.55 14.92
CA SER A 304 5.10 55.39 15.95
C SER A 304 5.65 54.56 17.11
N ASN A 305 6.80 55.01 17.60
CA ASN A 305 7.58 54.53 18.73
C ASN A 305 6.79 54.21 19.99
N HIS A 306 7.25 53.22 20.76
CA HIS A 306 7.42 53.35 22.21
C HIS A 306 8.49 52.37 22.71
N LEU A 307 9.59 52.92 23.25
CA LEU A 307 10.51 52.22 24.15
C LEU A 307 9.84 52.07 25.51
N ALA A 308 9.92 50.89 26.12
CA ALA A 308 10.63 50.68 27.39
C ALA A 308 10.35 49.29 27.98
N SER A 309 11.46 48.59 28.25
CA SER A 309 11.67 47.66 29.36
C SER A 309 10.69 46.50 29.54
N GLN A 310 11.13 45.30 29.14
CA GLN A 310 10.99 44.14 30.02
C GLN A 310 11.95 43.01 29.64
N ARG A 311 12.85 42.72 30.58
CA ARG A 311 13.35 41.41 31.02
C ARG A 311 13.84 40.44 29.94
N GLU A 312 15.16 40.25 29.98
CA GLU A 312 15.86 39.05 29.52
C GLU A 312 15.11 37.78 29.95
N SER A 313 14.65 37.04 28.96
CA SER A 313 14.32 35.63 29.05
C SER A 313 14.94 34.99 27.83
N SER A 314 16.18 34.53 27.98
CA SER A 314 16.89 33.70 27.02
C SER A 314 16.14 32.38 26.86
N ARG A 315 15.05 32.41 26.08
CA ARG A 315 14.48 31.22 25.44
C ARG A 315 15.48 30.78 24.40
N THR A 316 16.21 29.72 24.71
CA THR A 316 16.81 28.83 23.71
C THR A 316 15.72 28.36 22.76
N GLN A 317 15.52 29.11 21.67
CA GLN A 317 14.87 28.57 20.48
C GLN A 317 15.79 27.45 19.99
N ALA A 318 15.41 26.21 20.28
CA ALA A 318 15.93 25.06 19.58
C ALA A 318 15.71 25.32 18.08
N GLN A 319 16.79 25.65 17.37
CA GLN A 319 16.80 25.68 15.92
C GLN A 319 16.35 24.30 15.47
N GLN A 320 15.15 24.22 14.90
CA GLN A 320 14.75 23.02 14.17
C GLN A 320 15.83 22.78 13.11
N PRO A 321 16.40 21.57 13.04
CA PRO A 321 17.37 21.27 12.00
C PRO A 321 16.75 21.58 10.64
N PRO A 322 17.54 22.09 9.67
CA PRO A 322 17.04 22.31 8.32
C PRO A 322 16.39 21.02 7.82
N PRO A 323 15.27 21.12 7.06
CA PRO A 323 14.62 19.94 6.52
C PRO A 323 15.67 19.12 5.76
N PRO A 324 15.70 17.78 5.95
CA PRO A 324 16.64 16.94 5.24
C PRO A 324 16.50 17.18 3.73
N PRO A 325 17.61 17.19 2.97
CA PRO A 325 17.53 17.33 1.53
C PRO A 325 16.56 16.28 0.97
N PRO A 326 15.76 16.63 -0.05
CA PRO A 326 14.80 15.69 -0.62
C PRO A 326 15.55 14.41 -1.01
N PRO A 327 15.01 13.22 -0.68
CA PRO A 327 15.68 11.96 -0.97
C PRO A 327 15.98 11.90 -2.47
N LEU A 328 17.22 11.56 -2.80
CA LEU A 328 17.62 11.36 -4.18
C LEU A 328 16.79 10.23 -4.77
N ASN A 329 16.09 10.53 -5.85
CA ASN A 329 15.26 9.55 -6.54
C ASN A 329 16.14 8.71 -7.48
N THR A 330 16.96 7.84 -6.90
CA THR A 330 17.89 6.94 -7.61
C THR A 330 17.17 6.10 -8.66
N GLY A 331 15.97 5.60 -8.34
CA GLY A 331 15.12 4.87 -9.30
C GLY A 331 14.82 5.66 -10.58
N ARG A 332 14.51 6.96 -10.47
CA ARG A 332 14.31 7.83 -11.63
C ARG A 332 15.59 7.99 -12.46
N ILE A 333 16.75 8.12 -11.83
CA ILE A 333 18.04 8.26 -12.54
C ILE A 333 18.38 6.97 -13.30
N HIS A 334 18.23 5.80 -12.68
CA HIS A 334 18.45 4.54 -13.38
C HIS A 334 17.51 4.35 -14.57
N ARG A 335 16.25 4.78 -14.46
CA ARG A 335 15.32 4.79 -15.60
C ARG A 335 15.69 5.77 -16.69
N LEU A 336 16.23 6.92 -16.30
CA LEU A 336 16.73 7.91 -17.25
C LEU A 336 17.90 7.34 -18.07
N ILE A 337 18.82 6.62 -17.41
CA ILE A 337 19.91 5.89 -18.06
C ILE A 337 19.39 4.76 -18.95
N GLY A 338 18.35 4.05 -18.49
CA GLY A 338 17.70 2.96 -19.22
C GLY A 338 16.86 3.41 -20.42
N SER A 339 16.56 4.71 -20.52
CA SER A 339 15.67 5.26 -21.55
C SER A 339 16.20 4.99 -22.95
N SER A 340 15.28 4.70 -23.87
CA SER A 340 15.59 4.56 -25.29
C SER A 340 15.78 5.91 -26.00
N ASP A 341 15.32 7.01 -25.38
CA ASP A 341 15.44 8.36 -25.90
C ASP A 341 16.89 8.88 -25.77
N PRO A 342 17.61 9.15 -26.88
CA PRO A 342 18.97 9.68 -26.85
C PRO A 342 19.06 11.08 -26.22
N SER A 343 17.96 11.83 -26.18
CA SER A 343 17.89 13.19 -25.65
C SER A 343 17.56 13.28 -24.15
N ALA A 344 17.33 12.13 -23.51
CA ALA A 344 16.93 12.04 -22.10
C ALA A 344 17.93 12.70 -21.13
N TYR A 345 19.23 12.59 -21.40
CA TYR A 345 20.31 13.20 -20.64
C TYR A 345 21.52 13.40 -21.53
N LEU A 346 22.43 14.33 -21.19
CA LEU A 346 23.60 14.66 -22.02
C LEU A 346 23.16 14.97 -23.46
N ASN A 347 22.27 15.95 -23.59
CA ASN A 347 21.71 16.35 -24.87
C ASN A 347 22.74 17.14 -25.69
N ARG A 348 22.43 17.36 -26.98
CA ARG A 348 23.35 18.04 -27.91
C ARG A 348 23.81 19.41 -27.42
N ASP A 349 22.95 20.19 -26.78
CA ASP A 349 23.30 21.51 -26.29
C ASP A 349 24.27 21.44 -25.11
N GLU A 350 24.11 20.46 -24.21
CA GLU A 350 25.04 20.17 -23.13
C GLU A 350 26.39 19.71 -23.67
N LEU A 351 26.43 18.81 -24.65
CA LEU A 351 27.67 18.36 -25.29
C LEU A 351 28.41 19.53 -25.96
N LYS A 352 27.67 20.39 -26.65
CA LYS A 352 28.21 21.61 -27.28
C LYS A 352 28.76 22.59 -26.25
N ARG A 353 28.06 22.82 -25.14
CA ARG A 353 28.54 23.66 -24.03
C ARG A 353 29.80 23.05 -23.41
N PHE A 354 29.80 21.75 -23.18
CA PHE A 354 30.93 21.03 -22.61
C PHE A 354 32.18 21.06 -23.50
N LEU A 355 32.06 21.04 -24.83
CA LEU A 355 33.23 21.19 -25.71
C LEU A 355 33.73 22.64 -25.81
N LYS A 356 32.86 23.63 -25.57
CA LYS A 356 33.21 25.06 -25.57
C LYS A 356 33.87 25.53 -24.26
N SER A 357 33.43 24.96 -23.14
CA SER A 357 33.81 25.39 -21.77
C SER A 357 35.26 25.12 -21.31
N PRO A 358 36.00 24.07 -21.71
CA PRO A 358 37.24 23.69 -21.02
C PRO A 358 38.50 24.18 -21.72
N CYS A 359 38.37 24.77 -22.90
CA CYS A 359 39.46 24.81 -23.87
C CYS A 359 39.94 26.23 -24.23
N SER A 360 39.07 27.23 -24.09
CA SER A 360 39.46 28.64 -24.21
C SER A 360 40.42 29.10 -23.10
N GLN A 361 40.43 28.45 -21.93
CA GLN A 361 41.34 28.76 -20.81
C GLN A 361 42.68 28.01 -20.89
N LEU A 362 42.75 26.91 -21.64
CA LEU A 362 43.93 26.02 -21.77
C LEU A 362 44.59 26.09 -23.17
N GLY A 363 44.05 26.90 -24.09
CA GLY A 363 44.62 27.14 -25.43
C GLY A 363 44.45 25.99 -26.44
N ILE A 364 43.65 24.98 -26.12
CA ILE A 364 43.30 23.88 -27.03
C ILE A 364 41.92 24.24 -27.61
N ASP A 365 41.69 24.14 -28.92
CA ASP A 365 40.34 24.32 -29.49
C ASP A 365 39.77 22.97 -29.92
N LEU A 366 38.99 22.35 -29.03
CA LEU A 366 38.32 21.08 -29.31
C LEU A 366 36.99 21.28 -30.05
N TYR A 367 36.46 22.51 -30.09
CA TYR A 367 35.14 22.78 -30.62
C TYR A 367 35.19 23.04 -32.13
N ASN A 368 34.99 21.99 -32.90
CA ASN A 368 34.68 22.09 -34.33
C ASN A 368 33.54 21.13 -34.71
N ARG A 369 32.97 21.29 -35.91
CA ARG A 369 31.80 20.51 -36.35
C ARG A 369 32.07 19.00 -36.37
N ASP A 370 33.27 18.59 -36.75
CA ASP A 370 33.64 17.19 -36.90
C ASP A 370 33.90 16.52 -35.54
N ASN A 371 34.56 17.22 -34.61
CA ASN A 371 34.76 16.80 -33.24
C ASN A 371 33.44 16.69 -32.48
N LEU A 372 32.53 17.66 -32.64
CA LEU A 372 31.19 17.58 -32.02
C LEU A 372 30.45 16.32 -32.49
N LYS A 373 30.43 16.05 -33.80
CA LYS A 373 29.77 14.85 -34.35
C LYS A 373 30.41 13.55 -33.85
N ARG A 374 31.74 13.50 -33.75
CA ARG A 374 32.46 12.35 -33.20
C ARG A 374 32.17 12.18 -31.70
N PHE A 375 32.12 13.27 -30.95
CA PHE A 375 31.84 13.27 -29.51
C PHE A 375 30.42 12.78 -29.22
N GLU A 376 29.41 13.28 -29.95
CA GLU A 376 28.03 12.79 -29.91
C GLU A 376 27.99 11.27 -30.07
N ARG A 377 28.65 10.73 -31.11
CA ARG A 377 28.71 9.29 -31.35
C ARG A 377 29.35 8.52 -30.19
N ARG A 378 30.40 9.06 -29.56
CA ARG A 378 31.06 8.42 -28.40
C ARG A 378 30.20 8.46 -27.16
N VAL A 379 29.49 9.57 -26.91
CA VAL A 379 28.53 9.66 -25.82
C VAL A 379 27.38 8.67 -26.03
N ASP A 380 26.86 8.54 -27.24
CA ASP A 380 25.82 7.55 -27.56
C ASP A 380 26.30 6.11 -27.32
N GLU A 381 27.56 5.81 -27.64
CA GLU A 381 28.20 4.52 -27.31
C GLU A 381 28.23 4.28 -25.79
N VAL A 382 28.61 5.29 -24.99
CA VAL A 382 28.56 5.23 -23.53
C VAL A 382 27.13 5.03 -23.01
N LYS A 383 26.15 5.75 -23.56
CA LYS A 383 24.73 5.62 -23.19
C LYS A 383 24.21 4.21 -23.46
N ASN A 384 24.58 3.60 -24.59
CA ASN A 384 24.19 2.22 -24.92
C ASN A 384 24.78 1.21 -23.92
N LEU A 385 26.06 1.34 -23.57
CA LEU A 385 26.69 0.49 -22.55
C LEU A 385 26.05 0.70 -21.18
N ALA A 386 25.74 1.95 -20.81
CA ALA A 386 25.08 2.26 -19.55
C ALA A 386 23.66 1.69 -19.49
N ARG A 387 22.90 1.76 -20.60
CA ARG A 387 21.58 1.14 -20.73
C ARG A 387 21.64 -0.37 -20.48
N ASP A 388 22.65 -1.06 -21.02
CA ASP A 388 22.84 -2.49 -20.79
C ASP A 388 23.14 -2.82 -19.33
N VAL A 389 23.91 -1.96 -18.66
CA VAL A 389 24.25 -2.13 -17.24
C VAL A 389 23.01 -1.99 -16.34
N VAL A 390 22.11 -1.03 -16.61
CA VAL A 390 20.92 -0.79 -15.78
C VAL A 390 19.74 -1.73 -16.07
N LYS A 391 19.81 -2.55 -17.12
CA LYS A 391 18.74 -3.50 -17.51
C LYS A 391 18.11 -4.29 -16.34
N PRO A 392 18.86 -4.80 -15.35
CA PRO A 392 18.27 -5.52 -14.22
C PRO A 392 17.26 -4.67 -13.42
N LEU A 393 17.54 -3.37 -13.25
CA LEU A 393 16.68 -2.44 -12.50
C LEU A 393 15.46 -1.96 -13.31
N MET A 394 15.46 -2.17 -14.63
CA MET A 394 14.40 -1.70 -15.54
C MET A 394 13.22 -2.68 -15.65
N ARG A 395 13.31 -3.84 -15.01
CA ARG A 395 12.21 -4.81 -14.99
C ARG A 395 11.06 -4.28 -14.14
N ASN A 396 9.84 -4.52 -14.58
CA ASN A 396 8.63 -4.29 -13.80
C ASN A 396 7.96 -5.64 -13.53
N PHE A 397 7.79 -5.99 -12.26
CA PHE A 397 7.08 -7.20 -11.84
C PHE A 397 5.68 -6.90 -11.29
N LEU A 398 5.21 -5.66 -11.45
CA LEU A 398 3.85 -5.26 -11.10
C LEU A 398 2.86 -5.68 -12.19
N GLU A 399 1.63 -5.97 -11.78
CA GLU A 399 0.46 -6.05 -12.66
C GLU A 399 0.06 -4.65 -13.18
N LEU A 400 0.50 -3.61 -12.47
CA LEU A 400 0.31 -2.22 -12.86
C LEU A 400 1.18 -1.83 -14.07
N ASP A 401 0.52 -1.29 -15.09
CA ASP A 401 1.20 -0.67 -16.22
C ASP A 401 1.74 0.72 -15.85
N LEU A 402 3.06 0.88 -15.90
CA LEU A 402 3.75 2.12 -15.55
C LEU A 402 3.49 3.27 -16.55
N ARG A 403 2.97 2.98 -17.75
CA ARG A 403 2.68 4.00 -18.78
C ARG A 403 1.66 5.05 -18.32
N ASP A 404 0.78 4.67 -17.39
CA ASP A 404 -0.21 5.56 -16.79
C ASP A 404 0.39 6.64 -15.89
N PHE A 405 1.65 6.49 -15.47
CA PHE A 405 2.37 7.42 -14.59
C PHE A 405 3.34 8.33 -15.37
N GLY A 406 3.17 8.41 -16.69
CA GLY A 406 3.98 9.25 -17.57
C GLY A 406 5.33 8.63 -17.95
N PRO A 407 6.19 9.37 -18.69
CA PRO A 407 7.43 8.83 -19.26
C PRO A 407 8.44 8.36 -18.21
N ALA A 408 8.39 8.95 -17.01
CA ALA A 408 9.27 8.59 -15.90
C ALA A 408 8.72 7.41 -15.06
N GLY A 409 7.45 7.04 -15.22
CA GLY A 409 6.75 6.06 -14.39
C GLY A 409 6.74 6.42 -12.90
N LEU A 410 6.70 5.41 -12.03
CA LEU A 410 6.83 5.57 -10.57
C LEU A 410 8.20 6.12 -10.14
N GLY A 411 8.28 6.84 -9.02
CA GLY A 411 9.52 7.43 -8.51
C GLY A 411 10.43 6.47 -7.74
N TYR A 412 10.37 5.17 -7.95
CA TYR A 412 11.14 4.15 -7.21
C TYR A 412 11.27 2.88 -8.05
N LEU A 413 12.12 1.93 -7.67
CA LEU A 413 12.30 0.70 -8.44
C LEU A 413 11.17 -0.30 -8.21
N THR A 414 10.82 -1.06 -9.25
CA THR A 414 9.76 -2.09 -9.22
C THR A 414 10.26 -3.44 -9.77
N CYS A 415 11.58 -3.61 -9.73
CA CYS A 415 12.28 -4.77 -10.25
C CYS A 415 12.44 -5.92 -9.25
N THR A 416 11.96 -5.76 -8.02
CA THR A 416 11.87 -6.83 -7.03
C THR A 416 10.93 -7.91 -7.51
N ARG A 417 11.34 -9.17 -7.42
CA ARG A 417 10.52 -10.33 -7.77
C ARG A 417 10.11 -11.07 -6.51
N ILE A 418 8.81 -11.32 -6.38
CA ILE A 418 8.25 -12.15 -5.31
C ILE A 418 7.96 -13.54 -5.90
N GLU A 419 8.55 -14.56 -5.30
CA GLU A 419 8.40 -15.96 -5.67
C GLU A 419 7.45 -16.68 -4.72
N ALA A 420 7.08 -17.93 -5.03
CA ALA A 420 6.14 -18.68 -4.19
C ALA A 420 6.67 -18.91 -2.76
N ARG A 421 7.99 -19.08 -2.62
CA ARG A 421 8.65 -19.21 -1.30
C ARG A 421 8.61 -17.95 -0.45
N ASP A 422 8.30 -16.80 -1.06
CA ASP A 422 8.21 -15.51 -0.37
C ASP A 422 6.76 -15.24 0.09
N LEU A 423 5.84 -16.23 -0.04
CA LEU A 423 4.46 -16.14 0.44
C LEU A 423 4.35 -16.81 1.82
N PRO A 424 4.00 -16.07 2.88
CA PRO A 424 4.11 -16.55 4.27
C PRO A 424 3.05 -17.60 4.67
N TRP A 425 2.17 -18.00 3.75
CA TRP A 425 1.11 -18.99 4.00
C TRP A 425 1.19 -20.20 3.05
N ASP A 426 2.16 -20.24 2.13
CA ASP A 426 2.39 -21.36 1.22
C ASP A 426 3.55 -22.23 1.77
N GLU A 427 3.35 -22.90 2.91
CA GLU A 427 4.24 -23.96 3.44
C GLU A 427 3.72 -25.37 3.14
#